data_AF-A0A377HGZ6-F1
#
_entry.id   AF-A0A377HGZ6-F1
#
_cell.length_a   1.000
_cell.length_b   1.000
_cell.length_c   1.000
_cell.angle_alpha   90.00
_cell.angle_beta   90.00
_cell.angle_gamma   90.00
#
_symmetry.space_group_name_H-M   'P 1'
#
loop_
_entity.id
_entity.type
_entity.pdbx_description
1 polymer ?
#
loop_
_entity_poly.entity_id
_entity_poly.type
_entity_poly.pdbx_seq_one_letter_code
_entity_poly.pdbx_strand_id
1 'polypeptide(L)'
;MEDVIRKAGGATYFEAIITYPDTKTYIPSHYQYTYTVRGNVVTDSFDNFNPDEVNAALGLTEGEPEPAAAPEATGDVSSVDTNGNGQVTIQEAKDAGFTMPIMSDH
;
A
#
# COMPACT_ATOMS: atom_id res chain seq x y z
N MET A 1 17.16 0.60 15.01
CA MET A 1 18.57 0.96 14.80
C MET A 1 18.87 2.44 15.04
N GLU A 2 18.41 3.38 14.20
CA GLU A 2 18.74 4.82 14.30
C GLU A 2 18.50 5.41 15.70
N ASP A 3 17.32 5.19 16.28
CA ASP A 3 16.95 5.71 17.60
C ASP A 3 17.88 5.22 18.72
N VAL A 4 18.30 3.95 18.65
CA VAL A 4 19.22 3.33 19.62
C VAL A 4 20.59 4.00 19.54
N ILE A 5 21.10 4.20 18.33
CA ILE A 5 22.40 4.84 18.09
C ILE A 5 22.36 6.31 18.54
N ARG A 6 21.28 7.03 18.24
CA ARG A 6 21.11 8.43 18.66
C ARG A 6 21.08 8.55 20.20
N LYS A 7 20.29 7.71 20.89
CA LYS A 7 20.20 7.69 22.36
C LYS A 7 21.49 7.21 23.04
N ALA A 8 22.30 6.42 22.35
CA ALA A 8 23.59 5.94 22.84
C ALA A 8 24.70 6.99 22.77
N GLY A 9 24.50 8.10 22.07
CA GLY A 9 25.55 9.09 21.81
C GLY A 9 26.46 8.71 20.64
N GLY A 10 26.00 7.81 19.77
CA GLY A 10 26.75 7.32 18.61
C GLY A 10 27.01 5.81 18.66
N ALA A 11 27.61 5.30 17.60
CA ALA A 11 28.05 3.92 17.46
C ALA A 11 29.51 3.90 16.97
N THR A 12 30.25 2.88 17.37
CA THR A 12 31.62 2.61 16.89
C THR A 12 31.66 1.30 16.12
N TYR A 13 32.67 1.13 15.27
CA TYR A 13 32.87 -0.08 14.45
C TYR A 13 31.63 -0.44 13.61
N PHE A 14 31.19 0.52 12.79
CA PHE A 14 30.05 0.33 11.91
C PHE A 14 30.46 -0.44 10.65
N GLU A 15 29.84 -1.59 10.41
CA GLU A 15 30.00 -2.40 9.20
C GLU A 15 28.64 -2.64 8.55
N ALA A 16 28.58 -2.51 7.22
CA ALA A 16 27.40 -2.79 6.42
C ALA A 16 27.77 -3.78 5.31
N ILE A 17 27.10 -4.93 5.30
CA ILE A 17 27.25 -5.96 4.28
C ILE A 17 25.96 -6.00 3.47
N ILE A 18 26.09 -5.84 2.15
CA ILE A 18 24.98 -5.88 1.21
C ILE A 18 25.22 -7.05 0.26
N THR A 19 24.34 -8.03 0.28
CA THR A 19 24.43 -9.22 -0.57
C THR A 19 23.55 -9.06 -1.79
N TYR A 20 24.11 -9.42 -2.95
CA TYR A 20 23.41 -9.41 -4.24
C TYR A 20 23.29 -10.86 -4.74
N PRO A 21 22.09 -11.31 -5.14
CA PRO A 21 21.89 -12.64 -5.69
C PRO A 21 22.37 -12.72 -7.15
N ASP A 22 22.32 -11.59 -7.87
CA ASP A 22 22.74 -11.47 -9.26
C ASP A 22 23.32 -10.08 -9.58
N THR A 23 24.06 -10.00 -10.68
CA THR A 23 24.68 -8.76 -11.19
C THR A 23 23.91 -8.15 -12.36
N LYS A 24 22.69 -8.62 -12.65
CA LYS A 24 21.87 -8.15 -13.77
C LYS A 24 20.91 -7.05 -13.32
N THR A 25 20.17 -7.33 -12.25
CA THR A 25 19.17 -6.42 -11.70
C THR A 25 19.78 -5.44 -10.71
N TYR A 26 20.94 -5.81 -10.12
CA TYR A 26 21.56 -5.08 -9.01
C TYR A 26 20.60 -4.85 -7.84
N ILE A 27 19.60 -5.71 -7.68
CA ILE A 27 18.67 -5.68 -6.55
C ILE A 27 19.33 -6.47 -5.41
N PRO A 28 19.65 -5.83 -4.27
CA PRO A 28 20.19 -6.54 -3.11
C PRO A 28 19.16 -7.55 -2.57
N SER A 29 19.62 -8.73 -2.17
CA SER A 29 18.78 -9.74 -1.50
C SER A 29 18.86 -9.65 0.03
N HIS A 30 19.99 -9.20 0.58
CA HIS A 30 20.20 -9.19 2.03
C HIS A 30 21.02 -7.97 2.47
N TYR A 31 20.68 -7.45 3.65
CA TYR A 31 21.38 -6.36 4.32
C TYR A 31 21.73 -6.79 5.74
N GLN A 32 22.98 -6.61 6.13
CA GLN A 32 23.43 -6.84 7.50
C GLN A 32 24.21 -5.63 7.99
N TYR A 33 23.84 -5.13 9.17
CA TYR A 33 24.51 -4.04 9.84
C TYR A 33 25.05 -4.53 11.18
N THR A 34 26.34 -4.36 11.41
CA THR A 34 26.97 -4.64 12.69
C THR A 34 27.53 -3.35 13.27
N TYR A 35 27.22 -3.06 14.53
CA TYR A 35 27.66 -1.84 15.19
C TYR A 35 27.81 -2.01 16.70
N THR A 36 28.74 -1.28 17.30
CA THR A 36 28.95 -1.27 18.74
C THR A 36 28.29 -0.06 19.37
N VAL A 37 27.36 -0.30 20.30
CA VAL A 37 26.65 0.73 21.06
C VAL A 37 26.85 0.46 22.55
N ARG A 38 27.40 1.45 23.28
CA ARG A 38 27.70 1.34 24.73
C ARG A 38 28.49 0.09 25.11
N GLY A 39 29.42 -0.33 24.25
CA GLY A 39 30.24 -1.54 24.46
C GLY A 39 29.56 -2.86 24.09
N ASN A 40 28.31 -2.85 23.62
CA ASN A 40 27.61 -4.04 23.14
C ASN A 40 27.58 -4.06 21.62
N VAL A 41 27.91 -5.21 21.04
CA VAL A 41 27.80 -5.43 19.60
C VAL A 41 26.35 -5.80 19.28
N VAL A 42 25.77 -5.05 18.35
CA VAL A 42 24.43 -5.28 17.81
C VAL A 42 24.58 -5.65 16.35
N THR A 43 23.89 -6.72 15.94
CA THR A 43 23.81 -7.17 14.55
C THR A 43 22.35 -7.17 14.14
N ASP A 44 22.02 -6.30 13.17
CA ASP A 44 20.70 -6.20 12.56
C ASP A 44 20.79 -6.78 11.14
N SER A 45 19.95 -7.78 10.82
CA SER A 45 19.95 -8.48 9.51
C SER A 45 18.55 -8.48 8.90
N PHE A 46 18.44 -8.12 7.62
CA PHE A 46 17.18 -8.00 6.89
C PHE A 46 17.28 -8.60 5.49
N ASP A 47 16.26 -9.35 5.10
CA ASP A 47 16.10 -9.86 3.74
C ASP A 47 15.18 -8.96 2.91
N ASN A 48 15.53 -8.72 1.66
CA ASN A 48 14.71 -7.95 0.72
C ASN A 48 13.73 -8.88 -0.02
N PHE A 49 12.69 -9.31 0.70
CA PHE A 49 11.64 -10.16 0.15
C PHE A 49 10.48 -9.36 -0.44
N ASN A 50 9.74 -10.02 -1.33
CA ASN A 50 8.50 -9.48 -1.86
C ASN A 50 7.41 -9.44 -0.77
N PRO A 51 6.85 -8.26 -0.46
CA PRO A 51 5.82 -8.15 0.57
C PRO A 51 4.57 -8.98 0.25
N ASP A 52 4.21 -9.17 -1.02
CA ASP A 52 3.04 -9.98 -1.39
C ASP A 52 3.24 -11.44 -1.01
N GLU A 53 4.43 -11.99 -1.29
CA GLU A 53 4.76 -13.37 -0.97
C GLU A 53 4.84 -13.60 0.55
N VAL A 54 5.47 -12.68 1.27
CA VAL A 54 5.62 -12.76 2.73
C VAL A 54 4.26 -12.59 3.41
N ASN A 55 3.46 -11.61 3.00
CA ASN A 55 2.14 -11.39 3.56
C ASN A 55 1.18 -12.54 3.24
N ALA A 56 1.28 -13.13 2.03
CA ALA A 56 0.49 -14.30 1.68
C ALA A 56 0.87 -15.50 2.55
N ALA A 57 2.16 -15.75 2.77
CA ALA A 57 2.64 -16.82 3.64
C ALA A 57 2.23 -16.62 5.11
N LEU A 58 2.12 -15.37 5.56
CA LEU A 58 1.64 -15.00 6.89
C LEU A 58 0.11 -14.91 7.00
N GLY A 59 -0.63 -15.07 5.90
CA GLY A 59 -2.08 -14.93 5.86
C GLY A 59 -2.59 -13.50 6.13
N LEU A 60 -1.74 -12.50 5.89
CA LEU A 60 -2.05 -11.07 6.05
C LEU A 60 -2.55 -10.43 4.76
N THR A 61 -2.61 -11.17 3.66
CA THR A 61 -3.28 -10.72 2.45
C THR A 61 -4.79 -10.77 2.69
N GLU A 62 -5.43 -9.60 2.74
CA GLU A 62 -6.87 -9.52 2.51
C GLU A 62 -7.12 -10.16 1.14
N GLY A 63 -7.99 -11.17 1.09
CA GLY A 63 -8.43 -11.71 -0.18
C GLY A 63 -8.94 -10.57 -1.06
N GLU A 64 -8.73 -10.69 -2.37
CA GLU A 64 -9.33 -9.78 -3.35
C GLU A 64 -10.77 -9.51 -2.91
N PRO A 65 -11.18 -8.24 -2.71
CA PRO A 65 -12.53 -7.96 -2.29
C PRO A 65 -13.43 -8.67 -3.29
N GLU A 66 -14.21 -9.65 -2.80
CA GLU A 66 -15.20 -10.29 -3.67
C GLU A 66 -15.95 -9.16 -4.35
N PRO A 67 -16.16 -9.22 -5.68
CA PRO A 67 -16.86 -8.18 -6.38
C PRO A 67 -18.16 -7.97 -5.63
N ALA A 68 -18.25 -6.82 -4.93
CA ALA A 68 -19.45 -6.49 -4.20
C ALA A 68 -20.57 -6.62 -5.22
N ALA A 69 -21.48 -7.56 -5.00
CA ALA A 69 -22.68 -7.67 -5.82
C ALA A 69 -23.20 -6.25 -5.97
N ALA A 70 -23.29 -5.78 -7.21
CA ALA A 70 -23.76 -4.44 -7.51
C ALA A 70 -24.97 -4.20 -6.62
N PRO A 71 -25.02 -3.10 -5.85
CA PRO A 71 -26.22 -2.81 -5.10
C PRO A 71 -27.34 -2.79 -6.14
N GLU A 72 -28.28 -3.73 -6.04
CA GLU A 72 -29.55 -3.58 -6.72
C GLU A 72 -30.05 -2.22 -6.24
N ALA A 73 -29.99 -1.25 -7.14
CA ALA A 73 -30.49 0.08 -6.90
C ALA A 73 -31.99 -0.08 -6.70
N THR A 74 -32.38 -0.32 -5.45
CA THR A 74 -33.76 -0.37 -4.96
C THR A 74 -34.37 1.04 -4.92
N GLY A 75 -33.87 1.94 -5.77
CA GLY A 75 -34.44 3.23 -6.05
C GLY A 75 -35.07 3.18 -7.44
N ASP A 76 -36.37 3.48 -7.52
CA ASP A 76 -37.08 3.61 -8.78
C ASP A 76 -36.51 4.78 -9.59
N VAL A 77 -35.58 4.48 -10.49
CA VAL A 77 -34.96 5.45 -11.39
C VAL A 77 -35.78 5.69 -12.65
N SER A 78 -36.96 5.06 -12.78
CA SER A 78 -37.83 5.16 -13.97
C SER A 78 -38.28 6.60 -14.28
N SER A 79 -38.24 7.49 -13.28
CA SER A 79 -38.55 8.91 -13.45
C SER A 79 -37.44 9.73 -14.11
N VAL A 80 -36.22 9.20 -14.14
CA VAL A 80 -35.01 9.89 -14.63
C VAL A 80 -34.40 9.14 -15.82
N ASP A 81 -34.44 7.81 -15.80
CA ASP A 81 -33.99 6.94 -16.91
C ASP A 81 -35.01 6.97 -18.06
N THR A 82 -34.85 7.97 -18.92
CA THR A 82 -35.68 8.15 -20.11
C THR A 82 -35.43 7.09 -21.18
N ASN A 83 -34.27 6.43 -21.14
CA ASN A 83 -33.84 5.50 -22.17
C ASN A 83 -34.11 4.03 -21.80
N GLY A 84 -34.42 3.74 -20.52
CA GLY A 84 -34.84 2.43 -20.02
C GLY A 84 -33.72 1.40 -19.92
N ASN A 85 -32.45 1.82 -19.85
CA ASN A 85 -31.29 0.94 -19.73
C ASN A 85 -30.96 0.56 -18.28
N GLY A 86 -31.71 1.06 -17.30
CA GLY A 86 -31.49 0.82 -15.87
C GLY A 86 -30.30 1.58 -15.28
N GLN A 87 -29.72 2.55 -16.00
CA GLN A 87 -28.60 3.36 -15.57
C GLN A 87 -28.87 4.85 -15.87
N VAL A 88 -28.85 5.68 -14.84
CA VAL A 88 -28.99 7.13 -15.02
C VAL A 88 -27.65 7.72 -15.47
N THR A 89 -27.65 8.34 -16.65
CA THR A 89 -26.49 9.11 -17.12
C THR A 89 -26.45 10.51 -16.50
N ILE A 90 -25.27 11.16 -16.51
CA ILE A 90 -25.11 12.54 -16.03
C ILE A 90 -26.04 13.50 -16.78
N GLN A 91 -26.29 13.24 -18.07
CA GLN A 91 -27.19 14.05 -18.90
C GLN A 91 -28.63 13.93 -18.41
N GLU A 92 -29.12 12.73 -18.18
CA GLU A 92 -30.47 12.47 -17.68
C GLU A 92 -30.69 13.05 -16.28
N ALA A 93 -29.70 12.94 -15.39
CA ALA A 93 -29.74 13.58 -14.08
C ALA A 93 -29.81 15.11 -14.20
N LYS A 94 -29.08 15.71 -15.13
CA LYS A 94 -29.12 17.16 -15.37
C LYS A 94 -30.47 17.61 -15.92
N ASP A 95 -31.04 16.84 -16.85
CA ASP A 95 -32.34 17.14 -17.46
C ASP A 95 -33.50 16.96 -16.46
N ALA A 96 -33.36 16.03 -15.52
CA ALA A 96 -34.27 15.88 -14.37
C ALA A 96 -34.04 16.93 -13.26
N GLY A 97 -33.10 17.87 -13.44
CA GLY A 97 -32.87 18.99 -12.53
C GLY A 97 -32.00 18.68 -11.32
N PHE A 98 -31.27 17.57 -11.31
CA PHE A 98 -30.32 17.26 -10.24
C PHE A 98 -29.07 18.15 -10.34
N THR A 99 -28.72 18.79 -9.24
CA THR A 99 -27.53 19.63 -9.14
C THR A 99 -26.28 18.78 -9.06
N MET A 100 -25.31 19.01 -9.95
CA MET A 100 -23.97 18.42 -9.86
C MET A 100 -23.14 19.20 -8.82
N PRO A 101 -22.80 18.62 -7.66
CA PRO A 101 -21.94 19.29 -6.70
C PRO A 101 -20.53 19.41 -7.29
N ILE A 102 -20.11 20.65 -7.57
CA ILE A 102 -18.72 20.94 -7.91
C ILE A 102 -17.96 20.97 -6.57
N MET A 103 -17.36 19.85 -6.17
CA MET A 103 -16.46 19.84 -5.02
C MET A 103 -15.15 20.51 -5.44
N SER A 104 -15.07 21.83 -5.31
CA SER A 104 -13.84 22.60 -5.53
C SER A 104 -12.98 22.63 -4.27
N ASP A 105 -12.49 21.48 -3.83
CA ASP A 105 -11.44 21.43 -2.81
C ASP A 105 -10.49 20.26 -3.05
N HIS A 106 -9.40 20.53 -3.76
CA HIS A 106 -8.02 20.20 -3.36
C HIS A 106 -6.99 20.78 -4.34
#